data_AF-A0A1W9P191-F1
#
_entry.id   AF-A0A1W9P191-F1
#
_cell.length_a   1.000
_cell.length_b   1.000
_cell.length_c   1.000
_cell.angle_alpha   90.00
_cell.angle_beta   90.00
_cell.angle_gamma   90.00
#
_symmetry.space_group_name_H-M   'P 1'
#
loop_
_entity.id
_entity.type
_entity.pdbx_description
1 polymer ?
#
loop_
_entity_poly.entity_id
_entity_poly.type
_entity_poly.pdbx_seq_one_letter_code
_entity_poly.pdbx_strand_id
1 'polypeptide(L)'
;LPDEFEHLEAQIFYPHELEIMIEEYKDDKEVSETLKAIQNIYQKYKDVVNRFPRYYALVLYDGDTMGMWLTGDVEEFPRLETIIHSENENCINDDDKETKLKISASLHAQISEALKDFSLEVVPNVTEEANGVLIYSGGDDVFAMVPIENVMEYISSIRKLYSGESFKGWMMKKSIESSKGFIKLKKKGPNVDDLFFTMGKATGSAGIVIAHYSTPLAYVIKKAHEAEKLAKNKYNRNSFVVTIIRGSGQETTVGGKWHYTPINKCDNKKCDKFYRTLVIDYFARLFSENGLKLDGNMDENEGVFYYIENDKRKLIKTSIDSILLSPALICDLGEEIEFYSLPEIEEIGITENIPIKEEQLRVRLGVFIKRHLNLVFTTETEIDRKTKAEVVKEVIDGIVTLIYNFHIANIKDLICSVAEEKKRKGQNKIGKKEIKGVVAEARRDLVNYLTLARFIAKKGGE
;
A
#
# COMPACT_ATOMS: atom_id res chain seq x y z
N LEU A 1 11.93 30.61 -23.42
CA LEU A 1 11.65 29.54 -24.40
C LEU A 1 10.65 30.12 -25.38
N PRO A 2 10.74 29.86 -26.69
CA PRO A 2 9.72 30.31 -27.65
C PRO A 2 8.34 29.84 -27.19
N ASP A 3 7.28 30.62 -27.45
CA ASP A 3 5.90 30.31 -27.04
C ASP A 3 5.42 28.94 -27.56
N GLU A 4 6.03 28.43 -28.64
CA GLU A 4 5.82 27.10 -29.20
C GLU A 4 6.21 25.96 -28.25
N PHE A 5 7.08 26.20 -27.27
CA PHE A 5 7.44 25.21 -26.24
C PHE A 5 6.40 25.09 -25.13
N GLU A 6 5.48 26.05 -24.97
CA GLU A 6 4.38 25.92 -24.01
C GLU A 6 3.34 24.88 -24.44
N HIS A 7 3.38 24.40 -25.69
CA HIS A 7 2.45 23.42 -26.25
C HIS A 7 3.13 22.11 -26.64
N LEU A 8 4.40 21.92 -26.28
CA LEU A 8 5.07 20.63 -26.43
C LEU A 8 4.45 19.63 -25.47
N GLU A 9 3.50 18.85 -25.98
CA GLU A 9 2.88 17.77 -25.24
C GLU A 9 3.92 16.75 -24.80
N ALA A 10 3.73 16.15 -23.62
CA ALA A 10 4.64 15.15 -23.08
C ALA A 10 4.86 13.92 -24.00
N GLN A 11 4.01 13.76 -25.02
CA GLN A 11 4.10 12.71 -26.04
C GLN A 11 5.41 12.72 -26.81
N ILE A 12 5.99 13.91 -27.08
CA ILE A 12 7.30 14.04 -27.72
C ILE A 12 8.39 13.28 -26.97
N PHE A 13 8.17 13.03 -25.67
CA PHE A 13 9.17 12.36 -24.87
C PHE A 13 9.25 10.85 -25.15
N TYR A 14 8.32 10.29 -25.91
CA TYR A 14 8.29 8.88 -26.28
C TYR A 14 8.80 8.70 -27.72
N PRO A 15 9.86 7.89 -27.95
CA PRO A 15 10.51 7.78 -29.26
C PRO A 15 9.57 7.41 -30.42
N HIS A 16 8.61 6.51 -30.18
CA HIS A 16 7.65 6.10 -31.20
C HIS A 16 6.64 7.21 -31.58
N GLU A 17 6.18 8.01 -30.62
CA GLU A 17 5.30 9.16 -30.92
C GLU A 17 6.06 10.24 -31.68
N LEU A 18 7.33 10.47 -31.31
CA LEU A 18 8.19 11.40 -32.03
C LEU A 18 8.39 10.97 -33.49
N GLU A 19 8.55 9.67 -33.77
CA GLU A 19 8.63 9.15 -35.14
C GLU A 19 7.32 9.37 -35.92
N ILE A 20 6.17 9.17 -35.28
CA ILE A 20 4.85 9.44 -35.89
C ILE A 20 4.70 10.92 -36.22
N MET A 21 5.03 11.82 -35.27
CA MET A 21 4.98 13.26 -35.46
C MET A 21 5.93 13.75 -36.57
N ILE A 22 7.14 13.18 -36.68
CA ILE A 22 8.08 13.54 -37.75
C ILE A 22 7.49 13.23 -39.13
N GLU A 23 6.81 12.09 -39.26
CA GLU A 23 6.17 11.69 -40.52
C GLU A 23 4.92 12.55 -40.82
N GLU A 24 4.13 12.87 -39.80
CA GLU A 24 2.93 13.69 -39.90
C GLU A 24 3.25 15.14 -40.34
N TYR A 25 4.29 15.74 -39.77
CA TYR A 25 4.67 17.13 -40.02
C TYR A 25 5.84 17.30 -41.02
N LYS A 26 6.09 16.30 -41.88
CA LYS A 26 7.22 16.32 -42.82
C LYS A 26 7.21 17.49 -43.82
N ASP A 27 6.03 18.00 -44.14
CA ASP A 27 5.83 19.07 -45.12
C ASP A 27 5.94 20.48 -44.50
N ASP A 28 5.89 20.59 -43.17
CA ASP A 28 6.15 21.83 -42.44
C ASP A 28 7.63 21.92 -42.08
N LYS A 29 8.33 22.83 -42.76
CA LYS A 29 9.80 22.90 -42.69
C LYS A 29 10.31 23.25 -41.29
N GLU A 30 9.62 24.14 -40.58
CA GLU A 30 10.04 24.66 -39.27
C GLU A 30 9.76 23.62 -38.16
N VAL A 31 8.59 22.98 -38.24
CA VAL A 31 8.22 21.88 -37.32
C VAL A 31 9.12 20.65 -37.55
N SER A 32 9.35 20.23 -38.80
CA SER A 32 10.22 19.09 -39.08
C SER A 32 11.67 19.33 -38.66
N GLU A 33 12.21 20.55 -38.82
CA GLU A 33 13.56 20.89 -38.33
C GLU A 33 13.64 20.80 -36.80
N THR A 34 12.61 21.27 -36.10
CA THR A 34 12.51 21.19 -34.64
C THR A 34 12.39 19.74 -34.15
N LEU A 35 11.52 18.93 -34.74
CA LEU A 35 11.35 17.52 -34.40
C LEU A 35 12.62 16.71 -34.65
N LYS A 36 13.34 16.98 -35.75
CA LYS A 36 14.66 16.37 -36.02
C LYS A 36 15.72 16.81 -35.01
N ALA A 37 15.70 18.06 -34.55
CA ALA A 37 16.59 18.52 -33.49
C ALA A 37 16.28 17.80 -32.16
N ILE A 38 15.01 17.62 -31.81
CA ILE A 38 14.58 16.83 -30.66
C ILE A 38 15.04 15.37 -30.83
N GLN A 39 14.86 14.76 -32.00
CA GLN A 39 15.31 13.40 -32.29
C GLN A 39 16.83 13.23 -32.11
N ASN A 40 17.62 14.24 -32.50
CA ASN A 40 19.07 14.24 -32.29
C ASN A 40 19.44 14.32 -30.80
N ILE A 41 18.73 15.13 -30.02
CA ILE A 41 18.88 15.18 -28.55
C ILE A 41 18.52 13.80 -27.97
N TYR A 42 17.43 13.19 -28.43
CA TYR A 42 17.01 11.84 -28.05
C TYR A 42 18.10 10.79 -28.28
N GLN A 43 18.69 10.77 -29.48
CA GLN A 43 19.77 9.82 -29.79
C GLN A 43 21.01 10.08 -28.92
N LYS A 44 21.31 11.35 -28.63
CA LYS A 44 22.43 11.73 -27.76
C LYS A 44 22.22 11.31 -26.30
N TYR A 45 20.99 11.36 -25.80
CA TYR A 45 20.63 11.02 -24.41
C TYR A 45 19.79 9.74 -24.32
N LYS A 46 19.98 8.82 -25.27
CA LYS A 46 19.16 7.61 -25.41
C LYS A 46 19.11 6.76 -24.14
N ASP A 47 20.21 6.73 -23.38
CA ASP A 47 20.30 5.99 -22.12
C ASP A 47 19.46 6.61 -20.99
N VAL A 48 19.24 7.92 -21.01
CA VAL A 48 18.37 8.63 -20.07
C VAL A 48 16.91 8.50 -20.52
N VAL A 49 16.65 8.70 -21.81
CA VAL A 49 15.31 8.59 -22.40
C VAL A 49 14.72 7.19 -22.26
N ASN A 50 15.53 6.14 -22.45
CA ASN A 50 15.07 4.77 -22.28
C ASN A 50 14.65 4.43 -20.85
N ARG A 51 14.97 5.29 -19.87
CA ARG A 51 14.55 5.18 -18.48
C ARG A 51 13.22 5.88 -18.18
N PHE A 52 12.59 6.56 -19.14
CA PHE A 52 11.29 7.17 -18.87
C PHE A 52 10.28 6.11 -18.40
N PRO A 53 9.55 6.37 -17.30
CA PRO A 53 8.51 5.47 -16.84
C PRO A 53 7.49 5.23 -17.93
N ARG A 54 7.26 3.94 -18.24
CA ARG A 54 6.27 3.51 -19.24
C ARG A 54 4.98 3.01 -18.62
N TYR A 55 4.91 3.02 -17.30
CA TYR A 55 3.77 2.52 -16.55
C TYR A 55 3.27 3.63 -15.64
N TYR A 56 1.96 3.69 -15.49
CA TYR A 56 1.27 4.57 -14.55
C TYR A 56 0.29 3.74 -13.72
N ALA A 57 -0.10 4.25 -12.56
CA ALA A 57 -1.16 3.66 -11.76
C ALA A 57 -2.45 4.48 -11.88
N LEU A 58 -3.57 3.81 -12.11
CA LEU A 58 -4.91 4.35 -11.99
C LEU A 58 -5.50 3.85 -10.67
N VAL A 59 -6.00 4.76 -9.84
CA VAL A 59 -6.56 4.48 -8.52
C VAL A 59 -8.03 4.86 -8.52
N LEU A 60 -8.88 3.89 -8.17
CA LEU A 60 -10.26 4.10 -7.73
C LEU A 60 -10.33 3.78 -6.25
N TYR A 61 -10.88 4.69 -5.46
CA TYR A 61 -11.18 4.50 -4.04
C TYR A 61 -12.62 4.95 -3.79
N ASP A 62 -13.34 4.21 -2.95
CA ASP A 62 -14.75 4.46 -2.64
C ASP A 62 -15.02 4.07 -1.18
N GLY A 63 -15.86 4.86 -0.50
CA GLY A 63 -16.23 4.67 0.90
C GLY A 63 -17.17 3.49 1.11
N ASP A 64 -16.81 2.65 2.06
CA ASP A 64 -17.59 1.45 2.35
C ASP A 64 -18.88 1.77 3.11
N THR A 65 -20.00 1.31 2.55
CA THR A 65 -21.33 1.37 3.16
C THR A 65 -21.85 2.79 3.45
N MET A 66 -21.50 3.79 2.62
CA MET A 66 -21.90 5.19 2.87
C MET A 66 -23.40 5.40 3.05
N GLY A 67 -24.24 4.67 2.32
CA GLY A 67 -25.68 4.71 2.56
C GLY A 67 -26.09 4.37 4.01
N MET A 68 -25.41 3.39 4.64
CA MET A 68 -25.67 3.00 6.02
C MET A 68 -25.12 3.99 7.04
N TRP A 69 -24.04 4.71 6.71
CA TRP A 69 -23.53 5.82 7.53
C TRP A 69 -24.52 6.98 7.56
N LEU A 70 -25.16 7.30 6.42
CA LEU A 70 -26.16 8.36 6.31
C LEU A 70 -27.47 8.01 7.02
N THR A 71 -27.84 6.73 7.11
CA THR A 71 -29.03 6.30 7.88
C THR A 71 -28.74 6.05 9.37
N GLY A 72 -27.46 5.88 9.75
CA GLY A 72 -27.05 5.53 11.11
C GLY A 72 -27.18 4.04 11.43
N ASP A 73 -27.37 3.18 10.43
CA ASP A 73 -27.61 1.74 10.60
C ASP A 73 -26.32 0.92 10.73
N VAL A 74 -25.17 1.52 10.47
CA VAL A 74 -23.86 0.86 10.56
C VAL A 74 -23.56 0.41 12.00
N GLU A 75 -22.79 -0.67 12.18
CA GLU A 75 -22.52 -1.24 13.51
C GLU A 75 -21.64 -0.32 14.36
N GLU A 76 -20.66 0.28 13.71
CA GLU A 76 -19.65 1.19 14.25
C GLU A 76 -20.17 2.60 14.53
N PHE A 77 -21.47 2.85 14.32
CA PHE A 77 -22.06 4.16 14.54
C PHE A 77 -21.89 4.59 16.00
N PRO A 78 -21.62 5.88 16.28
CA PRO A 78 -21.33 6.35 17.63
C PRO A 78 -22.45 6.00 18.62
N ARG A 79 -22.05 5.54 19.81
CA ARG A 79 -22.94 5.24 20.95
C ARG A 79 -22.94 6.42 21.91
N LEU A 80 -23.97 6.54 22.74
CA LEU A 80 -24.10 7.65 23.68
C LEU A 80 -22.84 7.83 24.55
N GLU A 81 -22.31 6.75 25.10
CA GLU A 81 -21.08 6.77 25.92
C GLU A 81 -19.87 7.41 25.21
N THR A 82 -19.81 7.34 23.87
CA THR A 82 -18.65 7.81 23.11
C THR A 82 -18.65 9.32 22.85
N ILE A 83 -19.77 10.00 23.11
CA ILE A 83 -19.96 11.43 22.79
C ILE A 83 -20.20 12.27 24.02
N ILE A 84 -20.77 11.70 25.08
CA ILE A 84 -20.96 12.41 26.33
C ILE A 84 -19.60 12.90 26.81
N HIS A 85 -19.53 14.18 27.14
CA HIS A 85 -18.34 14.76 27.74
C HIS A 85 -18.03 14.04 29.05
N SER A 86 -16.76 13.75 29.34
CA SER A 86 -16.34 12.95 30.50
C SER A 86 -16.88 13.48 31.84
N GLU A 87 -17.11 14.80 31.94
CA GLU A 87 -17.71 15.44 33.13
C GLU A 87 -19.18 15.08 33.37
N ASN A 88 -19.88 14.58 32.34
CA ASN A 88 -21.31 14.26 32.35
C ASN A 88 -21.57 12.75 32.20
N GLU A 89 -20.56 11.89 32.31
CA GLU A 89 -20.73 10.42 32.18
C GLU A 89 -21.75 9.85 33.19
N ASN A 90 -21.84 10.46 34.38
CA ASN A 90 -22.78 10.05 35.42
C ASN A 90 -24.23 10.50 35.15
N CYS A 91 -24.48 11.26 34.09
CA CYS A 91 -25.81 11.76 33.74
C CYS A 91 -26.62 10.76 32.89
N ILE A 92 -26.04 9.62 32.51
CA ILE A 92 -26.67 8.59 31.68
C ILE A 92 -26.68 7.26 32.44
N ASN A 93 -27.81 6.58 32.42
CA ASN A 93 -27.94 5.25 33.03
C ASN A 93 -27.07 4.24 32.29
N ASP A 94 -26.59 3.21 33.00
CA ASP A 94 -25.74 2.18 32.39
C ASP A 94 -26.43 1.48 31.20
N ASP A 95 -27.74 1.28 31.27
CA ASP A 95 -28.53 0.67 30.18
C ASP A 95 -28.56 1.51 28.90
N ASP A 96 -28.40 2.84 29.01
CA ASP A 96 -28.49 3.76 27.88
C ASP A 96 -27.13 3.99 27.21
N LYS A 97 -26.01 3.68 27.87
CA LYS A 97 -24.63 3.91 27.37
C LYS A 97 -24.38 3.29 26.00
N GLU A 98 -24.89 2.07 25.82
CA GLU A 98 -24.72 1.27 24.61
C GLU A 98 -25.69 1.63 23.47
N THR A 99 -26.59 2.57 23.72
CA THR A 99 -27.57 2.99 22.72
C THR A 99 -26.86 3.71 21.58
N LYS A 100 -27.02 3.19 20.36
CA LYS A 100 -26.59 3.87 19.14
C LYS A 100 -27.33 5.18 18.98
N LEU A 101 -26.61 6.23 18.62
CA LEU A 101 -27.24 7.48 18.24
C LEU A 101 -28.17 7.30 17.05
N LYS A 102 -29.25 8.06 17.06
CA LYS A 102 -30.10 8.25 15.89
C LYS A 102 -29.52 9.35 15.02
N ILE A 103 -29.62 9.18 13.71
CA ILE A 103 -29.23 10.23 12.78
C ILE A 103 -30.10 11.49 13.02
N SER A 104 -29.43 12.64 13.14
CA SER A 104 -30.05 13.96 13.23
C SER A 104 -29.60 14.82 12.04
N ALA A 105 -30.32 15.91 11.77
CA ALA A 105 -29.91 16.86 10.73
C ALA A 105 -28.51 17.44 10.99
N SER A 106 -28.14 17.66 12.27
CA SER A 106 -26.81 18.14 12.64
C SER A 106 -25.72 17.10 12.40
N LEU A 107 -25.96 15.83 12.73
CA LEU A 107 -24.99 14.76 12.47
C LEU A 107 -24.83 14.50 10.97
N HIS A 108 -25.92 14.57 10.20
CA HIS A 108 -25.87 14.48 8.75
C HIS A 108 -25.06 15.64 8.14
N ALA A 109 -25.22 16.87 8.66
CA ALA A 109 -24.41 18.02 8.23
C ALA A 109 -22.92 17.84 8.56
N GLN A 110 -22.59 17.27 9.72
CA GLN A 110 -21.19 16.96 10.09
C GLN A 110 -20.56 15.90 9.18
N ILE A 111 -21.29 14.82 8.87
CA ILE A 111 -20.84 13.81 7.90
C ILE A 111 -20.59 14.46 6.53
N SER A 112 -21.51 15.34 6.11
CA SER A 112 -21.38 16.05 4.82
C SER A 112 -20.16 16.97 4.81
N GLU A 113 -19.88 17.67 5.91
CA GLU A 113 -18.68 18.51 6.03
C GLU A 113 -17.40 17.67 6.01
N ALA A 114 -17.36 16.53 6.71
CA ALA A 114 -16.21 15.63 6.69
C ALA A 114 -15.91 15.08 5.28
N LEU A 115 -16.94 14.70 4.53
CA LEU A 115 -16.82 14.25 3.14
C LEU A 115 -16.36 15.38 2.20
N LYS A 116 -16.87 16.60 2.42
CA LYS A 116 -16.46 17.79 1.68
C LYS A 116 -14.98 18.13 1.96
N ASP A 117 -14.57 18.16 3.23
CA ASP A 117 -13.19 18.41 3.65
C ASP A 117 -12.24 17.36 3.05
N PHE A 118 -12.61 16.08 3.14
CA PHE A 118 -11.84 14.99 2.56
C PHE A 118 -11.67 15.18 1.04
N SER A 119 -12.78 15.38 0.31
CA SER A 119 -12.76 15.42 -1.15
C SER A 119 -12.13 16.69 -1.73
N LEU A 120 -12.30 17.85 -1.10
CA LEU A 120 -11.87 19.15 -1.64
C LEU A 120 -10.50 19.59 -1.12
N GLU A 121 -10.09 19.18 0.09
CA GLU A 121 -8.87 19.66 0.71
C GLU A 121 -7.86 18.53 0.86
N VAL A 122 -8.26 17.38 1.40
CA VAL A 122 -7.32 16.29 1.70
C VAL A 122 -6.85 15.58 0.43
N VAL A 123 -7.77 15.08 -0.39
CA VAL A 123 -7.45 14.29 -1.58
C VAL A 123 -6.59 15.06 -2.59
N PRO A 124 -6.88 16.34 -2.92
CA PRO A 124 -6.04 17.12 -3.83
C PRO A 124 -4.61 17.30 -3.30
N ASN A 125 -4.46 17.68 -2.01
CA ASN A 125 -3.14 17.86 -1.41
C ASN A 125 -2.33 16.55 -1.44
N VAL A 126 -2.93 15.42 -1.05
CA VAL A 126 -2.26 14.11 -1.04
C VAL A 126 -1.89 13.66 -2.47
N THR A 127 -2.74 13.97 -3.45
CA THR A 127 -2.48 13.61 -4.85
C THR A 127 -1.37 14.46 -5.46
N GLU A 128 -1.34 15.76 -5.18
CA GLU A 128 -0.27 16.66 -5.62
C GLU A 128 1.08 16.24 -5.05
N GLU A 129 1.15 15.93 -3.75
CA GLU A 129 2.39 15.46 -3.13
C GLU A 129 2.87 14.11 -3.71
N ALA A 130 1.96 13.28 -4.22
CA ALA A 130 2.29 12.06 -4.96
C ALA A 130 2.80 12.30 -6.39
N ASN A 131 2.89 13.56 -6.83
CA ASN A 131 3.06 13.94 -8.23
C ASN A 131 2.00 13.28 -9.14
N GLY A 132 0.80 13.10 -8.59
CA GLY A 132 -0.34 12.53 -9.27
C GLY A 132 -1.22 13.58 -9.95
N VAL A 133 -2.12 13.09 -10.78
CA VAL A 133 -3.20 13.87 -11.39
C VAL A 133 -4.52 13.38 -10.82
N LEU A 134 -5.22 14.27 -10.12
CA LEU A 134 -6.57 14.00 -9.64
C LEU A 134 -7.57 14.22 -10.77
N ILE A 135 -8.36 13.21 -11.10
CA ILE A 135 -9.39 13.29 -12.15
C ILE A 135 -10.75 13.64 -11.53
N TYR A 136 -11.09 12.97 -10.43
CA TYR A 136 -12.33 13.20 -9.70
C TYR A 136 -12.13 12.93 -8.21
N SER A 137 -12.76 13.77 -7.39
CA SER A 137 -12.86 13.60 -5.95
C SER A 137 -14.19 14.21 -5.52
N GLY A 138 -15.09 13.39 -4.99
CA GLY A 138 -16.42 13.86 -4.63
C GLY A 138 -17.00 13.01 -3.51
N GLY A 139 -17.17 13.61 -2.35
CA GLY A 139 -17.59 12.89 -1.15
C GLY A 139 -16.53 11.88 -0.73
N ASP A 140 -16.85 10.59 -0.83
CA ASP A 140 -15.98 9.47 -0.48
C ASP A 140 -15.27 8.82 -1.69
N ASP A 141 -15.70 9.18 -2.91
CA ASP A 141 -15.16 8.65 -4.16
C ASP A 141 -13.92 9.42 -4.62
N VAL A 142 -12.87 8.69 -4.99
CA VAL A 142 -11.62 9.25 -5.53
C VAL A 142 -11.21 8.50 -6.79
N PHE A 143 -10.85 9.26 -7.82
CA PHE A 143 -10.30 8.76 -9.07
C PHE A 143 -9.07 9.57 -9.46
N ALA A 144 -7.90 8.92 -9.43
CA ALA A 144 -6.61 9.59 -9.64
C ALA A 144 -5.65 8.72 -10.45
N MET A 145 -4.72 9.38 -11.15
CA MET A 145 -3.56 8.75 -11.76
C MET A 145 -2.31 9.14 -10.98
N VAL A 146 -1.46 8.18 -10.63
CA VAL A 146 -0.24 8.43 -9.86
C VAL A 146 0.95 7.67 -10.45
N PRO A 147 2.19 8.19 -10.29
CA PRO A 147 3.40 7.43 -10.57
C PRO A 147 3.42 6.12 -9.76
N ILE A 148 3.96 5.05 -10.35
CA ILE A 148 3.86 3.71 -9.76
C ILE A 148 4.73 3.56 -8.52
N GLU A 149 5.80 4.34 -8.42
CA GLU A 149 6.69 4.44 -7.25
C GLU A 149 5.97 4.99 -6.01
N ASN A 150 4.97 5.86 -6.20
CA ASN A 150 4.25 6.52 -5.11
C ASN A 150 2.90 5.85 -4.79
N VAL A 151 2.45 4.91 -5.62
CA VAL A 151 1.07 4.38 -5.56
C VAL A 151 0.74 3.73 -4.21
N MET A 152 1.67 2.98 -3.63
CA MET A 152 1.43 2.24 -2.38
C MET A 152 1.32 3.17 -1.18
N GLU A 153 2.17 4.19 -1.13
CA GLU A 153 2.11 5.23 -0.11
C GLU A 153 0.84 6.07 -0.28
N TYR A 154 0.55 6.52 -1.50
CA TYR A 154 -0.63 7.31 -1.85
C TYR A 154 -1.93 6.66 -1.36
N ILE A 155 -2.19 5.41 -1.73
CA ILE A 155 -3.43 4.71 -1.34
C ILE A 155 -3.50 4.44 0.16
N SER A 156 -2.35 4.20 0.81
CA SER A 156 -2.27 4.04 2.27
C SER A 156 -2.68 5.32 2.97
N SER A 157 -2.20 6.46 2.48
CA SER A 157 -2.51 7.79 3.00
C SER A 157 -3.98 8.13 2.81
N ILE A 158 -4.52 7.97 1.59
CA ILE A 158 -5.94 8.21 1.31
C ILE A 158 -6.83 7.41 2.27
N ARG A 159 -6.57 6.11 2.42
CA ARG A 159 -7.33 5.25 3.33
C ARG A 159 -7.21 5.67 4.80
N LYS A 160 -6.01 6.00 5.28
CA LYS A 160 -5.79 6.43 6.67
C LYS A 160 -6.47 7.75 6.98
N LEU A 161 -6.34 8.71 6.08
CA LEU A 161 -6.88 10.07 6.22
C LEU A 161 -8.41 10.06 6.17
N TYR A 162 -9.00 9.26 5.28
CA TYR A 162 -10.46 9.08 5.22
C TYR A 162 -11.05 8.71 6.59
N SER A 163 -10.39 7.80 7.31
CA SER A 163 -10.82 7.33 8.63
C SER A 163 -10.25 8.14 9.81
N GLY A 164 -9.43 9.16 9.54
CA GLY A 164 -8.73 9.90 10.60
C GLY A 164 -7.84 9.04 11.50
N GLU A 165 -7.30 7.93 10.95
CA GLU A 165 -6.36 7.06 11.66
C GLU A 165 -5.07 7.83 11.97
N SER A 166 -4.45 7.50 13.11
CA SER A 166 -3.21 8.15 13.52
C SER A 166 -2.11 7.89 12.49
N PHE A 167 -1.69 8.97 11.85
CA PHE A 167 -0.64 8.96 10.86
C PHE A 167 0.30 10.11 11.15
N LYS A 168 1.57 9.78 11.36
CA LYS A 168 2.65 10.72 11.57
C LYS A 168 3.87 10.19 10.84
N GLY A 169 4.04 10.63 9.60
CA GLY A 169 5.16 10.25 8.75
C GLY A 169 5.60 11.45 7.91
N TRP A 170 6.81 11.36 7.37
CA TRP A 170 7.17 12.16 6.20
C TRP A 170 6.38 11.58 5.03
N MET A 171 5.14 12.03 4.89
CA MET A 171 4.49 11.94 3.59
C MET A 171 5.23 12.95 2.73
N MET A 172 5.79 12.51 1.61
CA MET A 172 6.08 13.34 0.43
C MET A 172 6.12 14.86 0.73
N LYS A 173 7.32 15.40 1.01
CA LYS A 173 7.69 16.82 1.23
C LYS A 173 6.90 17.68 2.25
N LYS A 174 5.70 17.31 2.72
CA LYS A 174 4.86 18.05 3.69
C LYS A 174 4.41 17.18 4.86
N SER A 175 4.49 17.71 6.08
CA SER A 175 3.92 17.06 7.26
C SER A 175 2.38 17.13 7.26
N ILE A 176 1.72 15.99 7.02
CA ILE A 176 0.30 15.78 7.30
C ILE A 176 0.20 14.98 8.60
N GLU A 177 -0.54 15.49 9.57
CA GLU A 177 -0.80 14.80 10.82
C GLU A 177 -2.29 14.52 10.95
N SER A 178 -2.65 13.25 11.13
CA SER A 178 -4.01 12.83 11.43
C SER A 178 -4.06 12.23 12.82
N SER A 179 -5.06 12.63 13.63
CA SER A 179 -5.27 12.06 14.95
C SER A 179 -6.71 12.27 15.43
N LYS A 180 -7.27 11.25 16.07
CA LYS A 180 -8.59 11.33 16.75
C LYS A 180 -9.73 11.84 15.85
N GLY A 181 -9.70 11.49 14.56
CA GLY A 181 -10.75 11.89 13.63
C GLY A 181 -10.59 13.29 13.02
N PHE A 182 -9.42 13.92 13.19
CA PHE A 182 -9.08 15.22 12.59
C PHE A 182 -7.80 15.12 11.78
N ILE A 183 -7.74 15.89 10.69
CA ILE A 183 -6.53 16.10 9.90
C ILE A 183 -6.05 17.53 10.10
N LYS A 184 -4.76 17.68 10.39
CA LYS A 184 -4.07 18.97 10.43
C LYS A 184 -3.26 19.12 9.15
N LEU A 185 -3.62 20.12 8.34
CA LEU A 185 -2.81 20.53 7.19
C LEU A 185 -2.19 21.90 7.46
N LYS A 186 -0.87 21.98 7.36
CA LYS A 186 -0.14 23.25 7.54
C LYS A 186 -0.25 24.10 6.28
N LYS A 187 -0.72 25.34 6.41
CA LYS A 187 -0.68 26.32 5.31
C LYS A 187 0.76 26.75 4.99
N LYS A 188 1.00 27.15 3.73
CA LYS A 188 2.12 28.06 3.38
C LYS A 188 1.75 29.48 3.86
N GLY A 189 1.93 29.78 5.15
CA GLY A 189 1.61 31.09 5.72
C GLY A 189 1.77 31.16 7.24
N PRO A 190 1.76 32.35 7.88
CA PRO A 190 2.44 32.50 9.16
C PRO A 190 1.79 31.89 10.39
N ASN A 191 0.49 31.54 10.47
CA ASN A 191 -0.08 31.16 11.79
C ASN A 191 -1.52 30.57 11.86
N VAL A 192 -1.94 29.64 11.00
CA VAL A 192 -3.10 28.75 11.33
C VAL A 192 -2.95 27.40 10.61
N ASP A 193 -2.97 26.29 11.35
CA ASP A 193 -3.21 24.96 10.78
C ASP A 193 -4.72 24.81 10.55
N ASP A 194 -5.14 24.54 9.32
CA ASP A 194 -6.54 24.24 9.06
C ASP A 194 -6.84 22.82 9.59
N LEU A 195 -7.90 22.70 10.40
CA LEU A 195 -8.39 21.44 10.96
C LEU A 195 -9.55 20.95 10.12
N PHE A 196 -9.40 19.76 9.56
CA PHE A 196 -10.40 19.12 8.71
C PHE A 196 -11.02 17.93 9.42
N PHE A 197 -12.33 17.76 9.25
CA PHE A 197 -13.03 16.60 9.77
C PHE A 197 -12.75 15.35 8.92
N THR A 198 -12.87 14.18 9.54
CA THR A 198 -12.77 12.89 8.86
C THR A 198 -14.01 12.06 9.09
N MET A 199 -14.15 10.98 8.33
CA MET A 199 -15.26 10.05 8.51
C MET A 199 -15.08 9.10 9.71
N GLY A 200 -13.97 9.21 10.43
CA GLY A 200 -13.71 8.43 11.65
C GLY A 200 -13.69 6.92 11.39
N LYS A 201 -14.59 6.16 12.02
CA LYS A 201 -14.59 4.70 11.89
C LYS A 201 -15.03 4.18 10.51
N ALA A 202 -15.50 5.05 9.61
CA ALA A 202 -15.80 4.64 8.24
C ALA A 202 -14.54 4.10 7.56
N THR A 203 -14.73 3.14 6.66
CA THR A 203 -13.64 2.53 5.90
C THR A 203 -13.88 2.76 4.41
N GLY A 204 -12.89 2.46 3.57
CA GLY A 204 -13.08 2.48 2.12
C GLY A 204 -12.30 1.35 1.47
N SER A 205 -12.64 1.08 0.22
CA SER A 205 -12.05 0.02 -0.60
C SER A 205 -11.47 0.59 -1.88
N ALA A 206 -10.39 -0.01 -2.38
CA ALA A 206 -9.70 0.50 -3.57
C ALA A 206 -9.48 -0.54 -4.67
N GLY A 207 -9.67 -0.12 -5.91
CA GLY A 207 -9.24 -0.80 -7.12
C GLY A 207 -8.11 -0.04 -7.80
N ILE A 208 -6.96 -0.67 -7.93
CA ILE A 208 -5.75 -0.06 -8.50
C ILE A 208 -5.33 -0.84 -9.74
N VAL A 209 -4.98 -0.13 -10.80
CA VAL A 209 -4.45 -0.73 -12.02
C VAL A 209 -3.12 -0.09 -12.39
N ILE A 210 -2.08 -0.90 -12.52
CA ILE A 210 -0.79 -0.48 -13.08
C ILE A 210 -0.77 -0.91 -14.53
N ALA A 211 -0.78 0.04 -15.47
CA ALA A 211 -0.88 -0.24 -16.90
C ALA A 211 0.25 0.43 -17.69
N HIS A 212 0.62 -0.16 -18.83
CA HIS A 212 1.52 0.48 -19.76
C HIS A 212 0.82 1.69 -20.39
N TYR A 213 1.54 2.79 -20.65
CA TYR A 213 0.95 4.03 -21.20
C TYR A 213 0.18 3.81 -22.51
N SER A 214 0.57 2.82 -23.31
CA SER A 214 -0.11 2.48 -24.57
C SER A 214 -1.37 1.61 -24.39
N THR A 215 -1.74 1.25 -23.17
CA THR A 215 -2.91 0.42 -22.90
C THR A 215 -4.17 1.28 -23.06
N PRO A 216 -5.19 0.85 -23.82
CA PRO A 216 -6.40 1.65 -24.00
C PRO A 216 -7.03 2.04 -22.66
N LEU A 217 -7.17 3.35 -22.41
CA LEU A 217 -7.62 3.87 -21.11
C LEU A 217 -8.98 3.29 -20.68
N ALA A 218 -9.91 3.09 -21.62
CA ALA A 218 -11.21 2.47 -21.35
C ALA A 218 -11.07 1.04 -20.75
N TYR A 219 -10.06 0.29 -21.19
CA TYR A 219 -9.75 -1.03 -20.64
C TYR A 219 -9.19 -0.91 -19.21
N VAL A 220 -8.28 0.05 -18.99
CA VAL A 220 -7.69 0.31 -17.66
C VAL A 220 -8.77 0.72 -16.66
N ILE A 221 -9.70 1.61 -17.03
CA ILE A 221 -10.83 2.03 -16.20
C ILE A 221 -11.73 0.84 -15.85
N LYS A 222 -12.09 0.03 -16.85
CA LYS A 222 -12.87 -1.19 -16.63
C LYS A 222 -12.19 -2.11 -15.61
N LYS A 223 -10.89 -2.31 -15.75
CA LYS A 223 -10.09 -3.14 -14.83
C LYS A 223 -10.00 -2.56 -13.43
N ALA A 224 -9.99 -1.23 -13.29
CA ALA A 224 -9.99 -0.58 -11.99
C ALA A 224 -11.32 -0.82 -11.25
N HIS A 225 -12.45 -0.72 -11.95
CA HIS A 225 -13.75 -1.10 -11.38
C HIS A 225 -13.86 -2.59 -11.08
N GLU A 226 -13.30 -3.48 -11.91
CA GLU A 226 -13.23 -4.92 -11.59
C GLU A 226 -12.44 -5.16 -10.30
N ALA A 227 -11.30 -4.48 -10.13
CA ALA A 227 -10.47 -4.56 -8.93
C ALA A 227 -11.20 -4.04 -7.68
N GLU A 228 -11.86 -2.88 -7.78
CA GLU A 228 -12.65 -2.30 -6.68
C GLU A 228 -13.81 -3.22 -6.26
N LYS A 229 -14.53 -3.80 -7.23
CA LYS A 229 -15.55 -4.81 -6.95
C LYS A 229 -14.98 -6.05 -6.28
N LEU A 230 -13.78 -6.50 -6.67
CA LEU A 230 -13.11 -7.61 -6.00
C LEU A 230 -12.74 -7.24 -4.55
N ALA A 231 -12.28 -6.02 -4.30
CA ALA A 231 -12.00 -5.53 -2.95
C ALA A 231 -13.26 -5.61 -2.08
N LYS A 232 -14.37 -5.03 -2.53
CA LYS A 232 -15.64 -5.03 -1.78
C LYS A 232 -16.24 -6.41 -1.60
N ASN A 233 -16.21 -7.28 -2.62
CA ASN A 233 -16.92 -8.55 -2.59
C ASN A 233 -16.06 -9.73 -2.10
N LYS A 234 -14.87 -9.94 -2.69
CA LYS A 234 -14.00 -11.07 -2.35
C LYS A 234 -13.31 -10.86 -1.00
N TYR A 235 -12.84 -9.65 -0.74
CA TYR A 235 -12.14 -9.31 0.50
C TYR A 235 -13.04 -8.61 1.53
N ASN A 236 -14.35 -8.64 1.33
CA ASN A 236 -15.38 -8.10 2.22
C ASN A 236 -15.09 -6.67 2.72
N ARG A 237 -14.89 -5.74 1.78
CA ARG A 237 -14.67 -4.30 2.06
C ARG A 237 -13.44 -4.00 2.94
N ASN A 238 -13.16 -2.73 3.20
CA ASN A 238 -11.97 -2.26 3.91
C ASN A 238 -10.70 -2.95 3.38
N SER A 239 -10.56 -2.98 2.06
CA SER A 239 -9.56 -3.77 1.35
C SER A 239 -9.12 -3.09 0.05
N PHE A 240 -8.06 -3.60 -0.56
CA PHE A 240 -7.58 -3.12 -1.83
C PHE A 240 -7.26 -4.28 -2.78
N VAL A 241 -7.32 -4.01 -4.07
CA VAL A 241 -6.90 -4.94 -5.12
C VAL A 241 -6.08 -4.18 -6.16
N VAL A 242 -4.94 -4.75 -6.53
CA VAL A 242 -4.04 -4.21 -7.56
C VAL A 242 -4.00 -5.17 -8.73
N THR A 243 -4.19 -4.65 -9.95
CA THR A 243 -4.03 -5.40 -11.19
C THR A 243 -2.92 -4.78 -12.03
N ILE A 244 -1.91 -5.57 -12.37
CA ILE A 244 -0.83 -5.16 -13.28
C ILE A 244 -1.20 -5.64 -14.69
N ILE A 245 -1.24 -4.72 -15.65
CA ILE A 245 -1.42 -5.00 -17.08
C ILE A 245 -0.08 -4.75 -17.77
N ARG A 246 0.65 -5.83 -18.09
CA ARG A 246 1.94 -5.73 -18.79
C ARG A 246 1.73 -5.37 -20.26
N GLY A 247 2.74 -4.79 -20.90
CA GLY A 247 2.71 -4.50 -22.35
C GLY A 247 2.45 -5.71 -23.25
N SER A 248 2.66 -6.95 -22.76
CA SER A 248 2.29 -8.19 -23.46
C SER A 248 0.79 -8.54 -23.37
N GLY A 249 0.00 -7.76 -22.62
CA GLY A 249 -1.39 -8.08 -22.27
C GLY A 249 -1.55 -9.01 -21.06
N GLN A 250 -0.46 -9.53 -20.49
CA GLN A 250 -0.54 -10.42 -19.33
C GLN A 250 -0.96 -9.67 -18.06
N GLU A 251 -2.03 -10.14 -17.44
CA GLU A 251 -2.57 -9.61 -16.19
C GLU A 251 -2.06 -10.37 -14.96
N THR A 252 -1.81 -9.64 -13.88
CA THR A 252 -1.59 -10.23 -12.56
C THR A 252 -2.35 -9.41 -11.53
N THR A 253 -3.22 -10.07 -10.77
CA THR A 253 -4.06 -9.42 -9.76
C THR A 253 -3.70 -9.95 -8.38
N VAL A 254 -3.61 -9.06 -7.41
CA VAL A 254 -3.37 -9.38 -6.00
C VAL A 254 -4.16 -8.41 -5.11
N GLY A 255 -4.64 -8.86 -3.97
CA GLY A 255 -5.40 -8.02 -3.06
C GLY A 255 -5.58 -8.62 -1.67
N GLY A 256 -6.10 -7.82 -0.75
CA GLY A 256 -6.25 -8.18 0.65
C GLY A 256 -6.79 -7.03 1.49
N LYS A 257 -6.98 -7.27 2.80
CA LYS A 257 -7.32 -6.21 3.76
C LYS A 257 -6.21 -5.17 3.82
N TRP A 258 -6.53 -3.91 4.12
CA TRP A 258 -5.53 -2.84 4.22
C TRP A 258 -4.43 -3.13 5.25
N HIS A 259 -4.81 -3.70 6.39
CA HIS A 259 -3.90 -3.92 7.50
C HIS A 259 -4.13 -5.28 8.19
N TYR A 260 -3.11 -5.75 8.91
CA TYR A 260 -3.17 -6.95 9.75
C TYR A 260 -2.46 -6.71 11.08
N THR A 261 -2.76 -7.52 12.09
CA THR A 261 -2.03 -7.50 13.37
C THR A 261 -0.97 -8.61 13.38
N PRO A 262 0.32 -8.30 13.63
CA PRO A 262 1.36 -9.32 13.77
C PRO A 262 1.08 -10.27 14.93
N ILE A 263 1.47 -11.55 14.78
CA ILE A 263 1.23 -12.61 15.77
C ILE A 263 2.22 -12.49 16.93
N ASN A 264 3.48 -12.18 16.63
CA ASN A 264 4.56 -12.06 17.61
C ASN A 264 4.81 -10.57 17.86
N LYS A 265 4.16 -9.99 18.88
CA LYS A 265 4.44 -8.61 19.30
C LYS A 265 5.84 -8.57 19.93
N CYS A 266 6.67 -7.59 19.55
CA CYS A 266 7.77 -7.20 20.42
C CYS A 266 7.16 -6.41 21.57
N ASP A 267 7.41 -6.81 22.82
CA ASP A 267 6.73 -6.35 24.06
C ASP A 267 6.74 -4.82 24.29
N ASN A 268 7.45 -4.04 23.48
CA ASN A 268 7.69 -2.61 23.69
C ASN A 268 7.22 -1.67 22.57
N LYS A 269 6.39 -2.09 21.59
CA LYS A 269 5.89 -1.16 20.55
C LYS A 269 4.37 -1.20 20.35
N LYS A 270 3.73 -0.04 20.53
CA LYS A 270 2.33 0.24 20.18
C LYS A 270 2.18 0.42 18.67
N CYS A 271 2.27 -0.66 17.90
CA CYS A 271 1.68 -0.69 16.57
C CYS A 271 0.71 -1.88 16.50
N ASP A 272 -0.59 -1.63 16.67
CA ASP A 272 -1.60 -2.70 16.61
C ASP A 272 -1.90 -3.14 15.16
N LYS A 273 -1.45 -2.38 14.15
CA LYS A 273 -1.81 -2.59 12.74
C LYS A 273 -0.63 -2.37 11.78
N PHE A 274 -0.29 -3.41 11.02
CA PHE A 274 0.64 -3.36 9.89
C PHE A 274 -0.13 -3.13 8.59
N TYR A 275 0.17 -2.03 7.89
CA TYR A 275 -0.42 -1.73 6.59
C TYR A 275 0.27 -2.52 5.49
N ARG A 276 -0.49 -3.32 4.74
CA ARG A 276 0.04 -4.19 3.68
C ARG A 276 0.66 -3.41 2.54
N THR A 277 0.07 -2.28 2.18
CA THR A 277 0.58 -1.39 1.13
C THR A 277 1.98 -0.88 1.47
N LEU A 278 2.22 -0.50 2.72
CA LEU A 278 3.56 -0.12 3.20
C LEU A 278 4.53 -1.30 3.24
N VAL A 279 4.06 -2.51 3.53
CA VAL A 279 4.90 -3.73 3.44
C VAL A 279 5.31 -4.01 1.99
N ILE A 280 4.38 -3.84 1.03
CA ILE A 280 4.67 -3.99 -0.41
C ILE A 280 5.67 -2.93 -0.86
N ASP A 281 5.46 -1.68 -0.44
CA ASP A 281 6.38 -0.56 -0.72
C ASP A 281 7.78 -0.84 -0.17
N TYR A 282 7.86 -1.33 1.08
CA TYR A 282 9.10 -1.76 1.70
C TYR A 282 9.82 -2.85 0.88
N PHE A 283 9.10 -3.86 0.38
CA PHE A 283 9.69 -4.86 -0.51
C PHE A 283 10.12 -4.26 -1.86
N ALA A 284 9.40 -3.27 -2.39
CA ALA A 284 9.79 -2.59 -3.62
C ALA A 284 11.14 -1.88 -3.42
N ARG A 285 11.33 -1.18 -2.29
CA ARG A 285 12.62 -0.57 -1.93
C ARG A 285 13.74 -1.61 -1.78
N LEU A 286 13.46 -2.77 -1.20
CA LEU A 286 14.44 -3.88 -1.10
C LEU A 286 14.85 -4.47 -2.45
N PHE A 287 13.94 -4.49 -3.44
CA PHE A 287 14.21 -4.98 -4.80
C PHE A 287 14.79 -3.90 -5.74
N SER A 288 14.89 -2.65 -5.29
CA SER A 288 15.42 -1.55 -6.10
C SER A 288 16.93 -1.73 -6.37
N GLU A 289 17.42 -1.12 -7.45
CA GLU A 289 18.84 -1.22 -7.84
C GLU A 289 19.78 -0.66 -6.77
N ASN A 290 19.37 0.42 -6.10
CA ASN A 290 20.12 1.07 -5.02
C ASN A 290 19.86 0.46 -3.64
N GLY A 291 18.91 -0.46 -3.53
CA GLY A 291 18.48 -1.05 -2.28
C GLY A 291 17.73 -0.09 -1.37
N LEU A 292 17.28 -0.64 -0.26
CA LEU A 292 16.74 0.12 0.84
C LEU A 292 17.90 0.85 1.55
N LYS A 293 18.06 2.15 1.30
CA LYS A 293 19.04 3.00 1.99
C LYS A 293 18.62 3.23 3.44
N LEU A 294 19.55 3.08 4.37
CA LEU A 294 19.32 3.32 5.80
C LEU A 294 19.75 4.74 6.16
N ASP A 295 19.03 5.75 5.66
CA ASP A 295 19.20 7.10 6.17
C ASP A 295 18.39 7.28 7.47
N GLY A 296 18.81 8.21 8.33
CA GLY A 296 18.30 8.34 9.70
C GLY A 296 16.79 8.62 9.85
N ASN A 297 16.06 8.76 8.73
CA ASN A 297 14.63 9.10 8.68
C ASN A 297 13.68 7.90 8.61
N MET A 298 14.16 6.65 8.61
CA MET A 298 13.26 5.50 8.67
C MET A 298 12.43 5.46 9.96
N ASP A 299 11.11 5.42 9.79
CA ASP A 299 10.14 5.20 10.86
C ASP A 299 10.43 3.87 11.56
N GLU A 300 10.52 3.94 12.89
CA GLU A 300 10.74 2.80 13.76
C GLU A 300 9.61 1.75 13.69
N ASN A 301 8.49 2.09 13.05
CA ASN A 301 7.32 1.22 12.90
C ASN A 301 7.22 0.55 11.52
N GLU A 302 8.20 0.71 10.64
CA GLU A 302 8.12 0.19 9.27
C GLU A 302 8.95 -1.09 9.03
N GLY A 303 8.37 -1.98 8.23
CA GLY A 303 9.05 -3.14 7.65
C GLY A 303 9.66 -4.11 8.66
N VAL A 304 10.91 -4.51 8.41
CA VAL A 304 11.62 -5.51 9.22
C VAL A 304 12.12 -4.93 10.53
N PHE A 305 12.41 -3.64 10.57
CA PHE A 305 12.94 -2.99 11.76
C PHE A 305 11.98 -3.12 12.92
N TYR A 306 10.67 -3.13 12.67
CA TYR A 306 9.66 -3.38 13.69
C TYR A 306 9.95 -4.61 14.57
N TYR A 307 10.43 -5.70 13.97
CA TYR A 307 10.71 -6.97 14.66
C TYR A 307 12.11 -7.04 15.28
N ILE A 308 12.93 -6.00 15.09
CA ILE A 308 14.29 -5.92 15.61
C ILE A 308 14.29 -5.08 16.89
N GLU A 309 15.04 -5.48 17.91
CA GLU A 309 15.19 -4.73 19.16
C GLU A 309 15.91 -3.39 18.97
N ASN A 310 15.58 -2.37 19.78
CA ASN A 310 16.09 -1.01 19.60
C ASN A 310 17.62 -0.90 19.54
N ASP A 311 18.32 -1.61 20.43
CA ASP A 311 19.79 -1.56 20.47
C ASP A 311 20.40 -2.18 19.20
N LYS A 312 19.78 -3.25 18.69
CA LYS A 312 20.18 -3.91 17.44
C LYS A 312 19.83 -3.08 16.20
N ARG A 313 18.72 -2.33 16.22
CA ARG A 313 18.39 -1.39 15.13
C ARG A 313 19.43 -0.30 14.99
N LYS A 314 19.87 0.28 16.12
CA LYS A 314 20.94 1.28 16.13
C LYS A 314 22.20 0.68 15.53
N LEU A 315 22.57 -0.52 15.97
CA LEU A 315 23.70 -1.25 15.42
C LEU A 315 23.58 -1.44 13.89
N ILE A 316 22.43 -1.87 13.38
CA ILE A 316 22.21 -2.04 11.93
C ILE A 316 22.34 -0.70 11.20
N LYS A 317 21.66 0.35 11.68
CA LYS A 317 21.68 1.69 11.06
C LYS A 317 23.09 2.31 11.03
N THR A 318 23.96 1.98 11.99
CA THR A 318 25.35 2.46 12.00
C THR A 318 26.31 1.57 11.23
N SER A 319 25.90 0.35 10.86
CA SER A 319 26.79 -0.66 10.26
C SER A 319 26.57 -0.89 8.76
N ILE A 320 25.38 -0.56 8.26
CA ILE A 320 24.94 -0.86 6.89
C ILE A 320 24.42 0.41 6.23
N ASP A 321 24.84 0.63 4.99
CA ASP A 321 24.36 1.73 4.16
C ASP A 321 23.06 1.34 3.44
N SER A 322 22.98 0.10 2.93
CA SER A 322 21.77 -0.40 2.25
C SER A 322 21.54 -1.91 2.33
N ILE A 323 20.26 -2.28 2.21
CA ILE A 323 19.77 -3.68 2.19
C ILE A 323 19.15 -3.98 0.83
N LEU A 324 19.61 -5.07 0.19
CA LEU A 324 19.13 -5.51 -1.13
C LEU A 324 18.66 -6.96 -1.11
N LEU A 325 17.56 -7.23 -1.80
CA LEU A 325 17.11 -8.59 -2.11
C LEU A 325 17.20 -8.87 -3.61
N SER A 326 17.78 -10.01 -3.96
CA SER A 326 17.78 -10.50 -5.33
C SER A 326 16.36 -10.87 -5.77
N PRO A 327 15.91 -10.44 -6.97
CA PRO A 327 14.62 -10.85 -7.52
C PRO A 327 14.47 -12.35 -7.77
N ALA A 328 15.56 -13.12 -7.78
CA ALA A 328 15.53 -14.58 -7.88
C ALA A 328 14.82 -15.25 -6.69
N LEU A 329 14.76 -14.56 -5.54
CA LEU A 329 13.98 -14.98 -4.37
C LEU A 329 12.53 -15.33 -4.73
N ILE A 330 11.92 -14.61 -5.67
CA ILE A 330 10.52 -14.84 -6.06
C ILE A 330 10.35 -16.20 -6.74
N CYS A 331 11.31 -16.60 -7.58
CA CYS A 331 11.28 -17.89 -8.26
C CYS A 331 11.49 -19.02 -7.25
N ASP A 332 12.52 -18.91 -6.41
CA ASP A 332 12.84 -19.91 -5.39
C ASP A 332 11.69 -20.11 -4.40
N LEU A 333 11.04 -19.01 -3.98
CA LEU A 333 9.81 -19.10 -3.20
C LEU A 333 8.73 -19.83 -4.02
N GLY A 334 8.46 -19.42 -5.25
CA GLY A 334 7.44 -20.06 -6.11
C GLY A 334 7.55 -21.58 -6.23
N GLU A 335 8.78 -22.12 -6.26
CA GLU A 335 9.04 -23.56 -6.42
C GLU A 335 8.96 -24.35 -5.10
N GLU A 336 9.27 -23.74 -3.95
CA GLU A 336 9.45 -24.43 -2.67
C GLU A 336 8.43 -24.07 -1.58
N ILE A 337 7.36 -23.34 -1.89
CA ILE A 337 6.32 -23.00 -0.90
C ILE A 337 5.46 -24.25 -0.56
N GLU A 338 5.95 -25.12 0.31
CA GLU A 338 5.13 -25.96 1.19
C GLU A 338 5.30 -25.50 2.63
N PHE A 339 4.74 -24.33 2.95
CA PHE A 339 4.89 -23.75 4.28
C PHE A 339 3.98 -24.34 5.37
N TYR A 340 2.96 -25.15 5.04
CA TYR A 340 2.01 -25.65 6.06
C TYR A 340 1.54 -27.07 5.74
N SER A 341 1.47 -27.93 6.76
CA SER A 341 0.82 -29.24 6.69
C SER A 341 -0.64 -29.15 7.15
N LEU A 342 -1.53 -29.85 6.45
CA LEU A 342 -2.99 -29.77 6.60
C LEU A 342 -3.62 -29.98 7.99
N PRO A 343 -3.05 -30.78 8.90
CA PRO A 343 -3.53 -30.85 10.27
C PRO A 343 -3.40 -29.51 11.02
N GLU A 344 -2.45 -28.65 10.61
CA GLU A 344 -2.12 -27.36 11.26
C GLU A 344 -3.22 -26.29 11.10
N ILE A 345 -4.22 -26.52 10.24
CA ILE A 345 -5.33 -25.58 10.00
C ILE A 345 -6.64 -26.06 10.66
N GLU A 346 -6.73 -27.34 11.03
CA GLU A 346 -7.84 -27.82 11.87
C GLU A 346 -7.71 -27.36 13.31
N GLU A 347 -6.47 -27.19 13.81
CA GLU A 347 -6.16 -26.55 15.09
C GLU A 347 -6.27 -25.02 15.05
N ILE A 348 -6.51 -24.39 13.89
CA ILE A 348 -6.90 -22.97 13.76
C ILE A 348 -8.40 -22.81 14.08
N GLY A 349 -8.89 -23.58 15.06
CA GLY A 349 -9.77 -22.97 16.05
C GLY A 349 -8.92 -21.95 16.80
N ILE A 350 -9.43 -20.74 17.01
CA ILE A 350 -8.74 -19.67 17.74
C ILE A 350 -8.38 -20.20 19.14
N THR A 351 -7.18 -20.78 19.32
CA THR A 351 -6.62 -21.15 20.62
C THR A 351 -5.12 -20.92 20.60
N GLU A 352 -4.67 -20.17 21.59
CA GLU A 352 -3.44 -19.36 21.66
C GLU A 352 -2.11 -20.12 21.79
N ASN A 353 -2.02 -21.40 21.43
CA ASN A 353 -0.78 -22.15 21.62
C ASN A 353 -0.25 -22.72 20.29
N ILE A 354 0.69 -21.99 19.69
CA ILE A 354 1.52 -22.45 18.57
C ILE A 354 2.89 -22.87 19.13
N PRO A 355 3.21 -24.17 19.19
CA PRO A 355 4.63 -24.52 19.23
C PRO A 355 4.98 -25.82 18.49
N ILE A 356 6.18 -25.85 17.90
CA ILE A 356 6.99 -26.99 17.40
C ILE A 356 7.28 -27.00 15.87
N LYS A 357 6.38 -26.56 14.97
CA LYS A 357 6.66 -26.56 13.50
C LYS A 357 6.93 -25.19 12.85
N GLU A 358 6.66 -24.09 13.55
CA GLU A 358 6.98 -22.72 13.11
C GLU A 358 8.50 -22.52 12.89
N GLU A 359 9.32 -23.15 13.75
CA GLU A 359 10.76 -22.99 13.75
C GLU A 359 11.42 -23.57 12.48
N GLN A 360 10.99 -24.75 12.02
CA GLN A 360 11.54 -25.37 10.80
C GLN A 360 11.26 -24.54 9.54
N LEU A 361 10.09 -23.90 9.48
CA LEU A 361 9.69 -23.03 8.38
C LEU A 361 10.51 -21.75 8.35
N ARG A 362 10.68 -21.12 9.51
CA ARG A 362 11.54 -19.94 9.67
C ARG A 362 12.99 -20.25 9.30
N VAL A 363 13.50 -21.42 9.69
CA VAL A 363 14.85 -21.87 9.31
C VAL A 363 14.99 -22.02 7.79
N ARG A 364 14.04 -22.69 7.12
CA ARG A 364 14.07 -22.84 5.66
C ARG A 364 14.02 -21.48 4.97
N LEU A 365 13.07 -20.62 5.36
CA LEU A 365 12.94 -19.27 4.81
C LEU A 365 14.22 -18.45 5.05
N GLY A 366 14.84 -18.57 6.22
CA GLY A 366 16.11 -17.94 6.54
C GLY A 366 17.25 -18.37 5.61
N VAL A 367 17.30 -19.65 5.21
CA VAL A 367 18.28 -20.13 4.22
C VAL A 367 18.02 -19.49 2.85
N PHE A 368 16.77 -19.36 2.41
CA PHE A 368 16.44 -18.67 1.15
C PHE A 368 16.81 -17.20 1.18
N ILE A 369 16.37 -16.48 2.23
CA ILE A 369 16.68 -15.05 2.38
C ILE A 369 18.20 -14.85 2.40
N LYS A 370 18.95 -15.68 3.14
CA LYS A 370 20.41 -15.59 3.17
C LYS A 370 21.07 -15.72 1.80
N ARG A 371 20.55 -16.55 0.90
CA ARG A 371 21.09 -16.74 -0.46
C ARG A 371 20.87 -15.51 -1.35
N HIS A 372 19.80 -14.77 -1.10
CA HIS A 372 19.37 -13.64 -1.93
C HIS A 372 19.61 -12.27 -1.29
N LEU A 373 20.04 -12.24 -0.04
CA LEU A 373 20.32 -11.02 0.71
C LEU A 373 21.72 -10.51 0.40
N ASN A 374 21.80 -9.24 0.01
CA ASN A 374 23.04 -8.51 -0.09
C ASN A 374 23.00 -7.28 0.83
N LEU A 375 24.03 -7.12 1.66
CA LEU A 375 24.17 -6.03 2.62
C LEU A 375 25.40 -5.20 2.29
N VAL A 376 25.21 -3.90 2.07
CA VAL A 376 26.31 -2.96 1.82
C VAL A 376 26.74 -2.37 3.15
N PHE A 377 27.89 -2.81 3.67
CA PHE A 377 28.43 -2.33 4.95
C PHE A 377 29.15 -0.99 4.77
N THR A 378 29.00 -0.11 5.77
CA THR A 378 29.62 1.21 5.79
C THR A 378 31.15 1.10 5.76
N THR A 379 31.79 1.84 4.85
CA THR A 379 33.23 1.74 4.57
C THR A 379 34.13 2.36 5.65
N GLU A 380 33.59 3.22 6.51
CA GLU A 380 34.37 4.01 7.48
C GLU A 380 34.64 3.30 8.82
N THR A 381 33.96 2.19 9.09
CA THR A 381 34.10 1.44 10.34
C THR A 381 34.72 0.07 10.07
N GLU A 382 35.88 -0.22 10.67
CA GLU A 382 36.40 -1.59 10.79
C GLU A 382 35.46 -2.41 11.70
N ILE A 383 34.32 -2.83 11.16
CA ILE A 383 33.36 -3.67 11.86
C ILE A 383 33.94 -5.08 11.90
N ASP A 384 34.10 -5.62 13.10
CA ASP A 384 34.63 -6.96 13.31
C ASP A 384 33.70 -8.04 12.73
N ARG A 385 34.26 -9.24 12.48
CA ARG A 385 33.51 -10.34 11.85
C ARG A 385 32.31 -10.81 12.67
N LYS A 386 32.37 -10.72 14.01
CA LYS A 386 31.28 -11.17 14.89
C LYS A 386 30.11 -10.20 14.78
N THR A 387 30.38 -8.90 14.81
CA THR A 387 29.36 -7.86 14.63
C THR A 387 28.71 -7.94 13.25
N LYS A 388 29.48 -8.18 12.17
CA LYS A 388 28.91 -8.42 10.83
C LYS A 388 27.97 -9.63 10.80
N ALA A 389 28.36 -10.74 11.44
CA ALA A 389 27.53 -11.94 11.48
C ALA A 389 26.23 -11.74 12.28
N GLU A 390 26.30 -10.97 13.37
CA GLU A 390 25.14 -10.60 14.18
C GLU A 390 24.17 -9.72 13.38
N VAL A 391 24.68 -8.67 12.74
CA VAL A 391 23.89 -7.78 11.87
C VAL A 391 23.19 -8.55 10.74
N VAL A 392 23.91 -9.44 10.04
CA VAL A 392 23.34 -10.29 8.99
C VAL A 392 22.20 -11.15 9.54
N LYS A 393 22.41 -11.77 10.71
CA LYS A 393 21.40 -12.63 11.34
C LYS A 393 20.12 -11.85 11.66
N GLU A 394 20.25 -10.69 12.29
CA GLU A 394 19.09 -9.88 12.70
C GLU A 394 18.28 -9.37 11.49
N VAL A 395 18.94 -8.97 10.41
CA VAL A 395 18.26 -8.59 9.17
C VAL A 395 17.51 -9.77 8.55
N ILE A 396 18.15 -10.95 8.49
CA ILE A 396 17.50 -12.17 7.98
C ILE A 396 16.26 -12.51 8.83
N ASP A 397 16.42 -12.57 10.16
CA ASP A 397 15.34 -12.92 11.09
C ASP A 397 14.17 -11.92 10.99
N GLY A 398 14.46 -10.63 10.80
CA GLY A 398 13.48 -9.59 10.56
C GLY A 398 12.69 -9.79 9.26
N ILE A 399 13.38 -10.06 8.13
CA ILE A 399 12.73 -10.33 6.82
C ILE A 399 11.87 -11.59 6.89
N VAL A 400 12.41 -12.67 7.46
CA VAL A 400 11.71 -13.95 7.66
C VAL A 400 10.43 -13.74 8.45
N THR A 401 10.52 -13.00 9.56
CA THR A 401 9.36 -12.71 10.42
C THR A 401 8.32 -11.84 9.71
N LEU A 402 8.75 -10.85 8.93
CA LEU A 402 7.85 -10.01 8.14
C LEU A 402 7.07 -10.83 7.09
N ILE A 403 7.76 -11.63 6.28
CA ILE A 403 7.14 -12.49 5.25
C ILE A 403 6.17 -13.49 5.90
N TYR A 404 6.58 -14.13 7.00
CA TYR A 404 5.76 -15.10 7.71
C TYR A 404 4.45 -14.47 8.21
N ASN A 405 4.53 -13.35 8.94
CA ASN A 405 3.34 -12.66 9.45
C ASN A 405 2.42 -12.20 8.31
N PHE A 406 3.01 -11.65 7.24
CA PHE A 406 2.26 -11.19 6.07
C PHE A 406 1.50 -12.34 5.40
N HIS A 407 2.13 -13.50 5.26
CA HIS A 407 1.55 -14.69 4.65
C HIS A 407 0.45 -15.33 5.52
N ILE A 408 0.68 -15.49 6.83
CA ILE A 408 -0.36 -15.98 7.75
C ILE A 408 -1.58 -15.05 7.73
N ALA A 409 -1.34 -13.75 7.74
CA ALA A 409 -2.45 -12.79 7.67
C ALA A 409 -3.26 -12.96 6.37
N ASN A 410 -2.60 -13.21 5.22
CA ASN A 410 -3.31 -13.49 3.97
C ASN A 410 -4.17 -14.77 4.06
N ILE A 411 -3.65 -15.82 4.70
CA ILE A 411 -4.42 -17.06 4.94
C ILE A 411 -5.66 -16.75 5.78
N LYS A 412 -5.51 -15.99 6.87
CA LYS A 412 -6.63 -15.60 7.74
C LYS A 412 -7.71 -14.82 6.97
N ASP A 413 -7.30 -13.83 6.17
CA ASP A 413 -8.22 -13.02 5.36
C ASP A 413 -9.04 -13.89 4.39
N LEU A 414 -8.38 -14.83 3.70
CA LEU A 414 -9.04 -15.74 2.77
C LEU A 414 -9.95 -16.76 3.47
N ILE A 415 -9.55 -17.27 4.64
CA ILE A 415 -10.41 -18.15 5.46
C ILE A 415 -11.68 -17.39 5.89
N CYS A 416 -11.55 -16.15 6.37
CA CYS A 416 -12.69 -15.32 6.75
C CYS A 416 -13.64 -15.08 5.57
N SER A 417 -13.10 -14.78 4.38
CA SER A 417 -13.88 -14.63 3.16
C SER A 417 -14.68 -15.90 2.82
N VAL A 418 -14.03 -17.07 2.84
CA VAL A 418 -14.71 -18.36 2.61
C VAL A 418 -15.76 -18.65 3.68
N ALA A 419 -15.49 -18.31 4.95
CA ALA A 419 -16.43 -18.48 6.04
C ALA A 419 -17.71 -17.65 5.83
N GLU A 420 -17.56 -16.38 5.44
CA GLU A 420 -18.68 -15.48 5.17
C GLU A 420 -19.51 -15.95 3.97
N GLU A 421 -18.87 -16.39 2.90
CA GLU A 421 -19.55 -16.94 1.74
C GLU A 421 -20.39 -18.17 2.10
N LYS A 422 -19.85 -19.05 2.96
CA LYS A 422 -20.58 -20.20 3.47
C LYS A 422 -21.76 -19.83 4.36
N LYS A 423 -21.57 -18.85 5.25
CA LYS A 423 -22.63 -18.32 6.10
C LYS A 423 -23.80 -17.80 5.25
N ARG A 424 -23.51 -17.09 4.16
CA ARG A 424 -24.53 -16.63 3.18
C ARG A 424 -25.26 -17.79 2.48
N LYS A 425 -24.58 -18.93 2.29
CA LYS A 425 -25.14 -20.18 1.72
C LYS A 425 -25.78 -21.12 2.77
N GLY A 426 -25.89 -20.71 4.03
CA GLY A 426 -26.47 -21.51 5.11
C GLY A 426 -25.58 -22.67 5.59
N GLN A 427 -24.28 -22.64 5.31
CA GLN A 427 -23.31 -23.66 5.72
C GLN A 427 -22.42 -23.14 6.86
N ASN A 428 -22.18 -23.96 7.89
CA ASN A 428 -21.45 -23.54 9.09
C ASN A 428 -20.03 -24.13 9.23
N LYS A 429 -19.59 -25.04 8.35
CA LYS A 429 -18.27 -25.69 8.46
C LYS A 429 -17.44 -25.54 7.19
N ILE A 430 -16.17 -25.17 7.37
CA ILE A 430 -15.14 -25.19 6.32
C ILE A 430 -14.49 -26.57 6.32
N GLY A 431 -14.44 -27.22 5.16
CA GLY A 431 -13.84 -28.55 5.01
C GLY A 431 -12.33 -28.50 4.73
N LYS A 432 -11.63 -29.60 5.03
CA LYS A 432 -10.18 -29.75 4.75
C LYS A 432 -9.76 -29.38 3.32
N LYS A 433 -10.58 -29.72 2.32
CA LYS A 433 -10.28 -29.45 0.91
C LYS A 433 -10.28 -27.95 0.59
N GLU A 434 -11.16 -27.19 1.23
CA GLU A 434 -11.27 -25.74 1.04
C GLU A 434 -10.10 -25.03 1.69
N ILE A 435 -9.74 -25.47 2.90
CA ILE A 435 -8.52 -25.05 3.59
C ILE A 435 -7.27 -25.26 2.70
N LYS A 436 -7.11 -26.42 2.06
CA LYS A 436 -6.01 -26.64 1.08
C LYS A 436 -6.03 -25.59 -0.03
N GLY A 437 -7.22 -25.31 -0.57
CA GLY A 437 -7.42 -24.33 -1.63
C GLY A 437 -7.02 -22.93 -1.20
N VAL A 438 -7.44 -22.51 0.00
CA VAL A 438 -7.08 -21.21 0.58
C VAL A 438 -5.57 -21.09 0.78
N VAL A 439 -4.92 -22.12 1.29
CA VAL A 439 -3.46 -22.10 1.43
C VAL A 439 -2.79 -21.97 0.07
N ALA A 440 -3.19 -22.77 -0.93
CA ALA A 440 -2.63 -22.68 -2.27
C ALA A 440 -2.87 -21.30 -2.92
N GLU A 441 -4.00 -20.67 -2.65
CA GLU A 441 -4.30 -19.31 -3.06
C GLU A 441 -3.41 -18.28 -2.35
N ALA A 442 -3.30 -18.33 -1.03
CA ALA A 442 -2.44 -17.44 -0.25
C ALA A 442 -0.97 -17.50 -0.68
N ARG A 443 -0.51 -18.69 -1.13
CA ARG A 443 0.85 -18.90 -1.65
C ARG A 443 1.05 -18.17 -2.97
N ARG A 444 0.10 -18.32 -3.90
CA ARG A 444 0.10 -17.58 -5.16
C ARG A 444 0.03 -16.07 -4.91
N ASP A 445 -0.79 -15.64 -3.97
CA ASP A 445 -0.90 -14.23 -3.60
C ASP A 445 0.42 -13.68 -3.03
N LEU A 446 1.13 -14.42 -2.16
CA LEU A 446 2.46 -14.01 -1.67
C LEU A 446 3.45 -13.79 -2.82
N VAL A 447 3.51 -14.71 -3.78
CA VAL A 447 4.35 -14.57 -4.97
C VAL A 447 3.91 -13.36 -5.81
N ASN A 448 2.61 -13.14 -5.95
CA ASN A 448 2.07 -11.98 -6.68
C ASN A 448 2.36 -10.65 -5.97
N TYR A 449 2.32 -10.59 -4.63
CA TYR A 449 2.71 -9.42 -3.85
C TYR A 449 4.19 -9.07 -4.06
N LEU A 450 5.09 -10.06 -3.98
CA LEU A 450 6.51 -9.84 -4.26
C LEU A 450 6.78 -9.50 -5.73
N THR A 451 6.00 -10.08 -6.64
CA THR A 451 6.05 -9.75 -8.07
C THR A 451 5.63 -8.30 -8.32
N LEU A 452 4.59 -7.84 -7.64
CA LEU A 452 4.14 -6.45 -7.67
C LEU A 452 5.21 -5.51 -7.11
N ALA A 453 5.78 -5.81 -5.94
CA ALA A 453 6.86 -5.04 -5.35
C ALA A 453 8.08 -4.92 -6.30
N ARG A 454 8.52 -6.05 -6.87
CA ARG A 454 9.58 -6.08 -7.89
C ARG A 454 9.20 -5.27 -9.13
N PHE A 455 7.95 -5.35 -9.56
CA PHE A 455 7.48 -4.64 -10.74
C PHE A 455 7.56 -3.13 -10.52
N ILE A 456 7.09 -2.64 -9.37
CA ILE A 456 7.22 -1.24 -8.96
C ILE A 456 8.70 -0.84 -8.92
N ALA A 457 9.55 -1.62 -8.24
CA ALA A 457 10.99 -1.35 -8.14
C ALA A 457 11.70 -1.24 -9.50
N LYS A 458 11.29 -2.05 -10.48
CA LYS A 458 11.93 -2.11 -11.81
C LYS A 458 11.35 -1.10 -12.80
N LYS A 459 10.09 -0.72 -12.64
CA LYS A 459 9.35 0.10 -13.62
C LYS A 459 8.99 1.50 -13.13
N GLY A 460 9.14 1.76 -11.84
CA GLY A 460 9.04 3.09 -11.26
C GLY A 460 10.21 3.96 -11.70
N GLY A 461 9.97 5.27 -11.72
CA GLY A 461 11.05 6.25 -11.83
C GLY A 461 11.81 6.38 -10.52
N GLU A 462 13.08 6.81 -10.61
CA GLU A 462 13.77 7.45 -9.47
C GLU A 462 13.54 8.95 -9.47
#